data_AF-A0A8T5N478-F1
#
_entry.id   AF-A0A8T5N478-F1
#
_cell.length_a   1.000
_cell.length_b   1.000
_cell.length_c   1.000
_cell.angle_alpha   90.00
_cell.angle_beta   90.00
_cell.angle_gamma   90.00
#
_symmetry.space_group_name_H-M   'P 1'
#
loop_
_entity.id
_entity.type
_entity.pdbx_description
1 polymer ?
#
loop_
_entity_poly.entity_id
_entity_poly.type
_entity_poly.pdbx_seq_one_letter_code
_entity_poly.pdbx_strand_id
1 'polypeptide(L)'
;MSRGILESVISRKERIKIICYLGVSILLISNMVFLASAQEPEPELVPEPLVGEQHEFNVTDEESQTGIQSINNEWWSLAIQHGGVQTLLLARNMTQENDPPGVDYQLTAHYWIDDTLYLAGCSFNGISFLIANNPPLETSFGCCDFELTYSPTRYNGTVPELDCNISYMGIQVYPGTSLQSTYDLTILHHIRADWNRTDIKVEALLDFSNTKFYDSNNIEYNAGEQFTAEIHYSMNVGIAHMGYEGFILPAGFTNTSMEYNLTLDSGAQLTVSKLIMKNNYFVNNGTGTHEMMGYSVMSCNLNNPIAQIIHGFPNLTYKDTLSLQSDPEVTIFHDRVTSNDIPAQVEIWKLASAIVLIVGISIAVLLIRKHRRK
;
A
#
# COMPACT_ATOMS: atom_id res chain seq x y z
N MET A 1 58.49 53.98 22.90
CA MET A 1 58.53 55.25 22.12
C MET A 1 59.93 55.32 21.52
N SER A 2 60.19 55.36 20.23
CA SER A 2 59.60 56.10 19.12
C SER A 2 59.79 55.32 17.80
N ARG A 3 58.86 55.52 16.87
CA ARG A 3 58.76 54.90 15.53
C ARG A 3 59.90 55.36 14.61
N GLY A 4 60.62 54.42 14.01
CA GLY A 4 61.46 54.64 12.84
C GLY A 4 60.69 54.32 11.56
N ILE A 5 60.34 55.36 10.81
CA ILE A 5 59.69 55.27 9.49
C ILE A 5 60.76 54.88 8.48
N LEU A 6 60.63 53.69 7.89
CA LEU A 6 61.41 53.27 6.73
C LEU A 6 60.59 53.60 5.48
N GLU A 7 60.83 54.78 4.89
CA GLU A 7 60.31 55.11 3.56
C GLU A 7 61.12 54.35 2.50
N SER A 8 60.50 53.35 1.87
CA SER A 8 61.11 52.64 0.75
C SER A 8 60.96 53.45 -0.55
N VAL A 9 62.12 53.83 -1.09
CA VAL A 9 62.29 54.50 -2.39
C VAL A 9 62.08 53.47 -3.51
N ILE A 10 60.82 53.14 -3.77
CA ILE A 10 60.43 52.54 -5.06
C ILE A 10 59.94 53.69 -5.93
N SER A 11 60.68 54.00 -7.00
CA SER A 11 60.35 55.13 -7.87
C SER A 11 58.94 54.96 -8.47
N ARG A 12 58.25 56.07 -8.70
CA ARG A 12 56.87 56.08 -9.23
C ARG A 12 56.73 55.26 -10.52
N LYS A 13 57.80 55.16 -11.33
CA LYS A 13 57.85 54.34 -12.56
C LYS A 13 57.89 52.84 -12.28
N GLU A 14 58.52 52.39 -11.19
CA GLU A 14 58.55 50.98 -10.81
C GLU A 14 57.23 50.53 -10.16
N ARG A 15 56.58 51.41 -9.39
CA ARG A 15 55.23 51.12 -8.85
C ARG A 15 54.21 50.90 -9.96
N ILE A 16 54.26 51.68 -11.04
CA ILE A 16 53.37 51.51 -12.19
C ILE A 16 53.63 50.18 -12.91
N LYS A 17 54.90 49.79 -13.08
CA LYS A 17 55.25 48.49 -13.67
C LYS A 17 54.72 47.32 -12.83
N ILE A 18 54.90 47.36 -11.51
CA ILE A 18 54.41 46.31 -10.60
C ILE A 18 52.88 46.23 -10.63
N ILE A 19 52.17 47.37 -10.64
CA ILE A 19 50.71 47.40 -10.74
C ILE A 19 50.23 46.87 -12.10
N CYS A 20 50.91 47.20 -13.20
CA CYS A 20 50.59 46.64 -14.51
C CYS A 20 50.86 45.13 -14.59
N TYR A 21 51.97 44.64 -14.02
CA TYR A 21 52.24 43.19 -13.97
C TYR A 21 51.25 42.45 -13.07
N LEU A 22 50.88 42.99 -11.91
CA LEU A 22 49.83 42.39 -11.08
C LEU A 22 48.47 42.43 -11.80
N GLY A 23 48.13 43.54 -12.45
CA GLY A 23 46.87 43.68 -13.18
C GLY A 23 46.75 42.71 -14.36
N VAL A 24 47.82 42.54 -15.15
CA VAL A 24 47.86 41.60 -16.27
C VAL A 24 47.87 40.15 -15.78
N SER A 25 48.58 39.83 -14.68
CA SER A 25 48.54 38.50 -14.08
C SER A 25 47.16 38.15 -13.51
N ILE A 26 46.47 39.11 -12.89
CA ILE A 26 45.09 38.92 -12.39
C ILE A 26 44.10 38.76 -13.55
N LEU A 27 44.26 39.53 -14.64
CA LEU A 27 43.44 39.41 -15.86
C LEU A 27 43.69 38.10 -16.65
N LEU A 28 44.90 37.54 -16.57
CA LEU A 28 45.23 36.25 -17.19
C LEU A 28 44.75 35.07 -16.34
N ILE A 29 44.71 35.20 -15.01
CA ILE A 29 44.11 34.20 -14.11
C ILE A 29 42.58 34.25 -14.15
N SER A 30 41.97 35.44 -14.33
CA SER A 30 40.51 35.59 -14.40
C SER A 30 39.89 35.06 -15.70
N ASN A 31 40.68 34.90 -16.77
CA ASN A 31 40.24 34.28 -18.03
C ASN A 31 40.52 32.77 -18.12
N MET A 32 41.12 32.17 -17.08
CA MET A 32 41.18 30.71 -16.88
C MET A 32 40.28 30.27 -15.74
N VAL A 33 39.15 30.96 -15.54
CA VAL A 33 37.97 30.25 -15.03
C VAL A 33 37.55 29.33 -16.16
N PHE A 34 38.01 28.08 -16.10
CA PHE A 34 37.29 27.02 -16.78
C PHE A 34 35.83 27.19 -16.36
N LEU A 35 34.98 27.63 -17.29
CA LEU A 35 33.60 27.17 -17.31
C LEU A 35 33.70 25.66 -17.56
N ALA A 36 34.14 24.91 -16.55
CA ALA A 36 33.55 23.64 -16.30
C ALA A 36 32.09 24.01 -16.04
N SER A 37 31.26 23.89 -17.07
CA SER A 37 29.87 23.54 -16.79
C SER A 37 30.01 22.34 -15.89
N ALA A 38 29.74 22.49 -14.60
CA ALA A 38 29.54 21.34 -13.74
C ALA A 38 28.45 20.57 -14.46
N GLN A 39 28.86 19.50 -15.16
CA GLN A 39 27.94 18.60 -15.79
C GLN A 39 27.12 18.12 -14.62
N GLU A 40 25.84 18.54 -14.58
CA GLU A 40 24.96 18.12 -13.50
C GLU A 40 25.14 16.61 -13.37
N PRO A 41 25.53 16.12 -12.18
CA PRO A 41 25.78 14.70 -12.03
C PRO A 41 24.55 13.98 -12.55
N GLU A 42 24.75 13.05 -13.50
CA GLU A 42 23.64 12.29 -14.03
C GLU A 42 22.90 11.69 -12.84
N PRO A 43 21.57 11.88 -12.75
CA PRO A 43 20.84 11.49 -11.58
C PRO A 43 21.01 9.99 -11.37
N GLU A 44 21.42 9.61 -10.17
CA GLU A 44 21.73 8.22 -9.82
C GLU A 44 20.46 7.37 -9.97
N LEU A 45 20.58 6.25 -10.70
CA LEU A 45 19.51 5.28 -10.86
C LEU A 45 19.25 4.60 -9.52
N VAL A 46 17.99 4.60 -9.08
CA VAL A 46 17.55 3.77 -7.96
C VAL A 46 17.67 2.29 -8.40
N PRO A 47 18.23 1.40 -7.58
CA PRO A 47 18.33 -0.02 -7.91
C PRO A 47 16.96 -0.62 -8.19
N GLU A 48 16.90 -1.50 -9.18
CA GLU A 48 15.69 -2.25 -9.47
C GLU A 48 15.32 -3.16 -8.27
N PRO A 49 14.03 -3.20 -7.85
CA PRO A 49 13.59 -4.12 -6.82
C PRO A 49 13.77 -5.58 -7.28
N LEU A 50 14.13 -6.46 -6.34
CA LEU A 50 14.10 -7.90 -6.60
C LEU A 50 12.66 -8.39 -6.48
N VAL A 51 12.12 -8.96 -7.56
CA VAL A 51 10.75 -9.46 -7.63
C VAL A 51 10.76 -10.98 -7.73
N GLY A 52 10.01 -11.65 -6.87
CA GLY A 52 9.80 -13.10 -6.88
C GLY A 52 8.32 -13.43 -6.85
N GLU A 53 7.88 -14.27 -7.79
CA GLU A 53 6.51 -14.76 -7.87
C GLU A 53 6.44 -16.22 -7.40
N GLN A 54 5.38 -16.57 -6.69
CA GLN A 54 5.02 -17.96 -6.41
C GLN A 54 3.52 -18.14 -6.60
N HIS A 55 3.15 -19.20 -7.32
CA HIS A 55 1.78 -19.55 -7.65
C HIS A 55 1.60 -21.05 -7.43
N GLU A 56 0.69 -21.40 -6.54
CA GLU A 56 0.46 -22.77 -6.11
C GLU A 56 -1.03 -23.12 -6.16
N PHE A 57 -1.32 -24.40 -6.33
CA PHE A 57 -2.68 -24.93 -6.40
C PHE A 57 -2.86 -26.08 -5.42
N ASN A 58 -4.04 -26.14 -4.80
CA ASN A 58 -4.45 -27.20 -3.87
C ASN A 58 -3.44 -27.43 -2.73
N VAL A 59 -2.99 -26.33 -2.11
CA VAL A 59 -2.11 -26.37 -0.95
C VAL A 59 -2.97 -26.56 0.29
N THR A 60 -2.72 -27.65 1.02
CA THR A 60 -3.37 -27.88 2.32
C THR A 60 -2.57 -27.16 3.40
N ASP A 61 -3.19 -26.16 4.02
CA ASP A 61 -2.67 -25.56 5.24
C ASP A 61 -3.29 -26.30 6.44
N GLU A 62 -2.47 -27.08 7.14
CA GLU A 62 -2.82 -27.59 8.46
C GLU A 62 -2.63 -26.46 9.48
N GLU A 63 -3.73 -25.83 9.93
CA GLU A 63 -3.67 -24.94 11.09
C GLU A 63 -3.33 -25.76 12.35
N SER A 64 -2.06 -25.73 12.73
CA SER A 64 -1.47 -26.54 13.80
C SER A 64 -2.06 -26.33 15.21
N GLN A 65 -3.01 -25.40 15.37
CA GLN A 65 -3.62 -25.07 16.67
C GLN A 65 -5.14 -25.25 16.74
N THR A 66 -5.85 -25.23 15.61
CA THR A 66 -7.33 -25.34 15.58
C THR A 66 -7.80 -26.71 15.10
N GLY A 67 -6.95 -27.46 14.40
CA GLY A 67 -7.31 -28.74 13.76
C GLY A 67 -8.25 -28.58 12.57
N ILE A 68 -8.52 -27.35 12.15
CA ILE A 68 -9.33 -27.03 10.96
C ILE A 68 -8.42 -27.13 9.75
N GLN A 69 -8.79 -27.98 8.78
CA GLN A 69 -8.09 -28.02 7.51
C GLN A 69 -8.61 -26.90 6.60
N SER A 70 -7.68 -26.10 6.10
CA SER A 70 -7.96 -25.17 5.02
C SER A 70 -7.24 -25.64 3.76
N ILE A 71 -7.95 -25.59 2.63
CA ILE A 71 -7.40 -25.91 1.33
C ILE A 71 -7.33 -24.60 0.56
N ASN A 72 -6.13 -24.11 0.30
CA ASN A 72 -5.91 -23.06 -0.68
C ASN A 72 -6.01 -23.72 -2.06
N ASN A 73 -7.19 -23.65 -2.68
CA ASN A 73 -7.42 -24.17 -4.03
C ASN A 73 -6.45 -23.51 -5.02
N GLU A 74 -6.19 -22.22 -4.78
CA GLU A 74 -5.20 -21.42 -5.51
C GLU A 74 -4.60 -20.38 -4.57
N TRP A 75 -3.30 -20.19 -4.67
CA TRP A 75 -2.53 -19.28 -3.84
C TRP A 75 -1.51 -18.58 -4.71
N TRP A 76 -1.44 -17.26 -4.63
CA TRP A 76 -0.47 -16.46 -5.35
C TRP A 76 0.17 -15.43 -4.44
N SER A 77 1.48 -15.22 -4.65
CA SER A 77 2.19 -14.13 -4.01
C SER A 77 3.22 -13.49 -4.94
N LEU A 78 3.41 -12.19 -4.73
CA LEU A 78 4.49 -11.40 -5.31
C LEU A 78 5.31 -10.79 -4.19
N ALA A 79 6.53 -11.26 -4.03
CA ALA A 79 7.53 -10.72 -3.13
C ALA A 79 8.35 -9.65 -3.84
N ILE A 80 8.41 -8.45 -3.27
CA ILE A 80 9.14 -7.31 -3.79
C ILE A 80 10.13 -6.88 -2.71
N GLN A 81 11.42 -7.00 -2.98
CA GLN A 81 12.48 -6.63 -2.04
C GLN A 81 13.21 -5.37 -2.54
N HIS A 82 13.17 -4.32 -1.72
CA HIS A 82 13.84 -3.06 -2.00
C HIS A 82 14.22 -2.33 -0.70
N GLY A 83 15.39 -1.68 -0.66
CA GLY A 83 15.79 -0.87 0.49
C GLY A 83 15.88 -1.61 1.83
N GLY A 84 16.04 -2.94 1.84
CA GLY A 84 16.06 -3.77 3.05
C GLY A 84 14.67 -4.17 3.58
N VAL A 85 13.61 -3.76 2.90
CA VAL A 85 12.22 -4.13 3.20
C VAL A 85 11.73 -5.15 2.18
N GLN A 86 10.97 -6.14 2.64
CA GLN A 86 10.24 -7.05 1.76
C GLN A 86 8.76 -6.70 1.83
N THR A 87 8.15 -6.40 0.69
CA THR A 87 6.70 -6.28 0.56
C THR A 87 6.16 -7.53 -0.12
N LEU A 88 5.07 -8.07 0.40
CA LEU A 88 4.33 -9.20 -0.15
C LEU A 88 2.94 -8.73 -0.55
N LEU A 89 2.60 -8.94 -1.82
CA LEU A 89 1.21 -8.99 -2.26
C LEU A 89 0.78 -10.44 -2.25
N LEU A 90 -0.37 -10.72 -1.66
CA LEU A 90 -0.89 -12.06 -1.47
C LEU A 90 -2.35 -12.07 -1.90
N ALA A 91 -2.74 -13.08 -2.67
CA ALA A 91 -4.13 -13.37 -2.90
C ALA A 91 -4.38 -14.88 -2.97
N ARG A 92 -5.51 -15.31 -2.40
CA ARG A 92 -5.78 -16.73 -2.15
C ARG A 92 -7.23 -17.05 -2.42
N ASN A 93 -7.50 -18.16 -3.09
CA ASN A 93 -8.80 -18.79 -3.16
C ASN A 93 -8.79 -20.01 -2.24
N MET A 94 -9.54 -19.94 -1.14
CA MET A 94 -9.52 -20.95 -0.09
C MET A 94 -10.90 -21.56 0.18
N THR A 95 -10.90 -22.86 0.42
CA THR A 95 -12.02 -23.59 1.02
C THR A 95 -11.64 -23.92 2.46
N GLN A 96 -12.49 -23.55 3.41
CA GLN A 96 -12.30 -23.91 4.82
C GLN A 96 -13.41 -24.88 5.26
N GLU A 97 -13.07 -25.80 6.17
CA GLU A 97 -14.06 -26.70 6.74
C GLU A 97 -15.13 -25.90 7.52
N ASN A 98 -16.39 -26.00 7.07
CA ASN A 98 -17.57 -25.30 7.59
C ASN A 98 -17.75 -23.82 7.19
N ASP A 99 -16.88 -23.28 6.32
CA ASP A 99 -17.05 -21.94 5.76
C ASP A 99 -17.21 -22.00 4.24
N PRO A 100 -17.98 -21.09 3.63
CA PRO A 100 -18.07 -21.01 2.18
C PRO A 100 -16.68 -20.69 1.59
N PRO A 101 -16.39 -21.15 0.35
CA PRO A 101 -15.19 -20.75 -0.36
C PRO A 101 -15.04 -19.23 -0.34
N GLY A 102 -13.88 -18.77 0.06
CA GLY A 102 -13.56 -17.36 0.21
C GLY A 102 -12.29 -17.04 -0.54
N VAL A 103 -12.21 -15.80 -1.01
CA VAL A 103 -11.00 -15.26 -1.60
C VAL A 103 -10.47 -14.18 -0.66
N ASP A 104 -9.15 -14.07 -0.57
CA ASP A 104 -8.47 -13.14 0.31
C ASP A 104 -7.50 -12.28 -0.48
N TYR A 105 -7.26 -11.07 0.02
CA TYR A 105 -6.27 -10.14 -0.45
C TYR A 105 -5.53 -9.55 0.75
N GLN A 106 -4.20 -9.56 0.66
CA GLN A 106 -3.34 -8.96 1.66
C GLN A 106 -2.10 -8.33 1.04
N LEU A 107 -1.75 -7.16 1.56
CA LEU A 107 -0.48 -6.49 1.34
C LEU A 107 0.26 -6.45 2.68
N THR A 108 1.48 -6.97 2.73
CA THR A 108 2.29 -7.01 3.98
C THR A 108 3.70 -6.51 3.73
N ALA A 109 4.19 -5.63 4.59
CA ALA A 109 5.58 -5.21 4.61
C ALA A 109 6.32 -5.78 5.82
N HIS A 110 7.52 -6.29 5.59
CA HIS A 110 8.41 -6.88 6.59
C HIS A 110 9.52 -5.91 6.95
N TYR A 111 9.58 -5.54 8.23
CA TYR A 111 10.64 -4.70 8.77
C TYR A 111 11.45 -5.50 9.78
N TRP A 112 12.75 -5.61 9.54
CA TRP A 112 13.71 -6.13 10.51
C TRP A 112 14.35 -4.95 11.24
N ILE A 113 14.10 -4.85 12.54
CA ILE A 113 14.59 -3.77 13.39
C ILE A 113 15.12 -4.41 14.66
N ASP A 114 16.41 -4.26 14.92
CA ASP A 114 17.08 -4.81 16.12
C ASP A 114 16.71 -6.30 16.36
N ASP A 115 16.91 -7.13 15.32
CA ASP A 115 16.57 -8.56 15.29
C ASP A 115 15.08 -8.92 15.48
N THR A 116 14.20 -7.92 15.49
CA THR A 116 12.75 -8.11 15.59
C THR A 116 12.08 -7.92 14.22
N LEU A 117 11.28 -8.91 13.81
CA LEU A 117 10.44 -8.82 12.61
C LEU A 117 9.08 -8.18 12.95
N TYR A 118 8.85 -7.00 12.40
CA TYR A 118 7.56 -6.32 12.40
C TYR A 118 6.86 -6.53 11.05
N LEU A 119 5.55 -6.77 11.11
CA LEU A 119 4.68 -6.93 9.96
C LEU A 119 3.69 -5.77 9.92
N ALA A 120 3.73 -4.97 8.85
CA ALA A 120 2.67 -4.01 8.55
C ALA A 120 1.75 -4.60 7.50
N GLY A 121 0.50 -4.88 7.88
CA GLY A 121 -0.52 -5.48 7.01
C GLY A 121 -1.59 -4.48 6.61
N CYS A 122 -2.04 -4.56 5.36
CA CYS A 122 -3.26 -3.98 4.84
C CYS A 122 -4.06 -5.10 4.16
N SER A 123 -5.32 -5.26 4.54
CA SER A 123 -6.20 -6.31 4.00
C SER A 123 -7.52 -5.71 3.53
N PHE A 124 -8.07 -6.32 2.49
CA PHE A 124 -9.41 -6.01 2.01
C PHE A 124 -10.40 -6.96 2.67
N ASN A 125 -11.39 -6.44 3.39
CA ASN A 125 -12.31 -7.24 4.19
C ASN A 125 -13.66 -7.50 3.50
N GLY A 126 -14.05 -6.67 2.52
CA GLY A 126 -15.33 -6.81 1.84
C GLY A 126 -15.90 -5.49 1.34
N ILE A 127 -17.10 -5.59 0.75
CA ILE A 127 -17.90 -4.45 0.31
C ILE A 127 -19.29 -4.51 0.95
N SER A 128 -19.85 -3.35 1.26
CA SER A 128 -21.26 -3.22 1.59
C SER A 128 -21.98 -2.25 0.65
N PHE A 129 -23.24 -2.57 0.36
CA PHE A 129 -24.14 -1.70 -0.38
C PHE A 129 -25.22 -1.15 0.56
N LEU A 130 -25.40 0.18 0.54
CA LEU A 130 -26.47 0.85 1.27
C LEU A 130 -27.46 1.38 0.24
N ILE A 131 -28.70 0.91 0.31
CA ILE A 131 -29.72 1.16 -0.70
C ILE A 131 -30.99 1.61 0.00
N ALA A 132 -31.39 2.85 -0.27
CA ALA A 132 -32.49 3.51 0.43
C ALA A 132 -32.33 3.41 1.96
N ASN A 133 -33.39 3.00 2.67
CA ASN A 133 -33.42 2.89 4.14
C ASN A 133 -33.22 1.45 4.66
N ASN A 134 -32.66 0.55 3.83
CA ASN A 134 -32.47 -0.84 4.22
C ASN A 134 -31.16 -1.03 4.99
N PRO A 135 -31.06 -2.10 5.80
CA PRO A 135 -29.80 -2.50 6.41
C PRO A 135 -28.71 -2.68 5.34
N PRO A 136 -27.44 -2.35 5.65
CA PRO A 136 -26.33 -2.57 4.73
C PRO A 136 -26.28 -4.02 4.27
N LEU A 137 -26.18 -4.20 2.96
CA LEU A 137 -25.96 -5.50 2.35
C LEU A 137 -24.45 -5.75 2.28
N GLU A 138 -23.95 -6.58 3.18
CA GLU A 138 -22.54 -6.95 3.23
C GLU A 138 -22.28 -8.17 2.36
N THR A 139 -21.36 -8.05 1.40
CA THR A 139 -20.98 -9.15 0.52
C THR A 139 -19.80 -9.92 1.10
N SER A 140 -19.87 -11.25 1.05
CA SER A 140 -18.71 -12.10 1.32
C SER A 140 -17.85 -12.22 0.06
N PHE A 141 -16.55 -12.31 0.24
CA PHE A 141 -15.58 -12.36 -0.84
C PHE A 141 -15.47 -13.75 -1.48
N GLY A 142 -16.60 -14.36 -1.84
CA GLY A 142 -16.63 -15.55 -2.69
C GLY A 142 -16.83 -15.10 -4.14
N CYS A 143 -15.92 -15.48 -5.03
CA CYS A 143 -15.97 -15.13 -6.45
C CYS A 143 -15.96 -16.41 -7.32
N CYS A 144 -16.33 -16.28 -8.60
CA CYS A 144 -16.33 -17.43 -9.52
C CYS A 144 -14.99 -17.65 -10.21
N ASP A 145 -14.21 -16.58 -10.38
CA ASP A 145 -12.89 -16.62 -11.02
C ASP A 145 -11.97 -15.55 -10.45
N PHE A 146 -10.67 -15.79 -10.56
CA PHE A 146 -9.62 -15.00 -9.96
C PHE A 146 -8.44 -14.88 -10.93
N GLU A 147 -8.13 -13.65 -11.36
CA GLU A 147 -7.09 -13.37 -12.34
C GLU A 147 -6.02 -12.44 -11.76
N LEU A 148 -4.77 -12.70 -12.16
CA LEU A 148 -3.59 -12.00 -11.70
C LEU A 148 -2.75 -11.53 -12.88
N THR A 149 -2.34 -10.27 -12.83
CA THR A 149 -1.41 -9.72 -13.83
C THR A 149 -0.40 -8.81 -13.15
N TYR A 150 0.83 -8.79 -13.64
CA TYR A 150 1.82 -7.80 -13.23
C TYR A 150 2.73 -7.44 -14.41
N SER A 151 3.26 -6.22 -14.38
CA SER A 151 4.19 -5.74 -15.40
C SER A 151 5.63 -6.09 -15.03
N PRO A 152 6.54 -6.22 -16.01
CA PRO A 152 7.96 -6.11 -15.70
C PRO A 152 8.27 -4.73 -15.10
N THR A 153 9.38 -4.62 -14.38
CA THR A 153 9.87 -3.33 -13.90
C THR A 153 10.16 -2.40 -15.08
N ARG A 154 9.73 -1.15 -14.97
CA ARG A 154 10.06 -0.06 -15.89
C ARG A 154 10.63 1.13 -15.11
N TYR A 155 11.50 1.91 -15.73
CA TYR A 155 11.98 3.15 -15.11
C TYR A 155 11.15 4.34 -15.56
N ASN A 156 10.71 5.15 -14.61
CA ASN A 156 10.17 6.48 -14.82
C ASN A 156 11.20 7.51 -14.34
N GLY A 157 11.96 8.07 -15.28
CA GLY A 157 13.17 8.82 -14.94
C GLY A 157 14.21 7.88 -14.30
N THR A 158 14.57 8.12 -13.05
CA THR A 158 15.54 7.30 -12.31
C THR A 158 14.93 6.30 -11.34
N VAL A 159 13.60 6.27 -11.23
CA VAL A 159 12.89 5.46 -10.24
C VAL A 159 12.20 4.27 -10.92
N PRO A 160 12.43 3.03 -10.45
CA PRO A 160 11.73 1.86 -10.95
C PRO A 160 10.27 1.83 -10.47
N GLU A 161 9.40 1.41 -11.37
CA GLU A 161 7.97 1.23 -11.18
C GLU A 161 7.56 -0.16 -11.68
N LEU A 162 6.58 -0.76 -11.01
CA LEU A 162 5.89 -1.95 -11.50
C LEU A 162 4.41 -1.89 -11.12
N ASP A 163 3.56 -2.42 -12.00
CA ASP A 163 2.12 -2.46 -11.80
C ASP A 163 1.70 -3.91 -11.51
N CYS A 164 0.78 -4.12 -10.59
CA CYS A 164 0.18 -5.43 -10.31
C CYS A 164 -1.33 -5.30 -10.12
N ASN A 165 -2.10 -6.17 -10.77
CA ASN A 165 -3.56 -6.16 -10.69
C ASN A 165 -4.07 -7.53 -10.29
N ILE A 166 -5.07 -7.52 -9.42
CA ILE A 166 -5.74 -8.70 -8.92
C ILE A 166 -7.23 -8.54 -9.15
N SER A 167 -7.81 -9.37 -10.01
CA SER A 167 -9.21 -9.30 -10.41
C SER A 167 -10.01 -10.46 -9.83
N TYR A 168 -11.07 -10.13 -9.11
CA TYR A 168 -12.06 -11.03 -8.54
C TYR A 168 -13.34 -10.91 -9.35
N MET A 169 -13.70 -11.97 -10.08
CA MET A 169 -14.84 -11.95 -10.98
C MET A 169 -16.06 -12.61 -10.36
N GLY A 170 -17.24 -12.02 -10.59
CA GLY A 170 -18.52 -12.60 -10.20
C GLY A 170 -18.74 -12.67 -8.69
N ILE A 171 -18.25 -11.70 -7.92
CA ILE A 171 -18.47 -11.65 -6.47
C ILE A 171 -19.97 -11.51 -6.22
N GLN A 172 -20.53 -12.42 -5.43
CA GLN A 172 -21.96 -12.47 -5.17
C GLN A 172 -22.42 -11.35 -4.25
N VAL A 173 -23.46 -10.63 -4.69
CA VAL A 173 -24.12 -9.60 -3.87
C VAL A 173 -25.04 -10.24 -2.82
N TYR A 174 -25.68 -11.37 -3.16
CA TYR A 174 -26.58 -12.12 -2.28
C TYR A 174 -26.12 -13.58 -2.12
N PRO A 175 -25.01 -13.83 -1.42
CA PRO A 175 -24.44 -15.16 -1.29
C PRO A 175 -25.41 -16.14 -0.64
N GLY A 176 -25.48 -17.36 -1.17
CA GLY A 176 -26.35 -18.43 -0.66
C GLY A 176 -27.83 -18.29 -1.00
N THR A 177 -28.21 -17.33 -1.86
CA THR A 177 -29.58 -17.17 -2.35
C THR A 177 -29.70 -17.58 -3.83
N SER A 178 -30.92 -17.67 -4.35
CA SER A 178 -31.18 -17.88 -5.78
C SER A 178 -31.08 -16.59 -6.62
N LEU A 179 -30.79 -15.44 -6.00
CA LEU A 179 -30.72 -14.16 -6.68
C LEU A 179 -29.41 -14.04 -7.46
N GLN A 180 -29.54 -13.84 -8.77
CA GLN A 180 -28.39 -13.65 -9.66
C GLN A 180 -27.99 -12.18 -9.69
N SER A 181 -27.01 -11.82 -8.88
CA SER A 181 -26.42 -10.49 -8.83
C SER A 181 -24.96 -10.60 -8.44
N THR A 182 -24.10 -10.06 -9.30
CA THR A 182 -22.65 -10.08 -9.09
C THR A 182 -22.00 -8.75 -9.45
N TYR A 183 -20.80 -8.53 -8.94
CA TYR A 183 -19.91 -7.46 -9.38
C TYR A 183 -18.51 -8.03 -9.55
N ASP A 184 -17.68 -7.34 -10.33
CA ASP A 184 -16.26 -7.65 -10.43
C ASP A 184 -15.47 -6.59 -9.67
N LEU A 185 -14.37 -7.00 -9.06
CA LEU A 185 -13.46 -6.10 -8.35
C LEU A 185 -12.05 -6.34 -8.84
N THR A 186 -11.35 -5.28 -9.25
CA THR A 186 -9.92 -5.30 -9.49
C THR A 186 -9.20 -4.43 -8.47
N ILE A 187 -8.24 -5.01 -7.75
CA ILE A 187 -7.31 -4.27 -6.90
C ILE A 187 -6.04 -3.99 -7.72
N LEU A 188 -5.82 -2.71 -8.03
CA LEU A 188 -4.67 -2.23 -8.79
C LEU A 188 -3.58 -1.75 -7.84
N HIS A 189 -2.35 -2.10 -8.13
CA HIS A 189 -1.16 -1.68 -7.38
C HIS A 189 -0.23 -0.94 -8.33
N HIS A 190 0.07 0.31 -8.01
CA HIS A 190 1.15 1.04 -8.65
C HIS A 190 2.29 1.19 -7.65
N ILE A 191 3.36 0.45 -7.87
CA ILE A 191 4.48 0.36 -6.94
C ILE A 191 5.61 1.21 -7.50
N ARG A 192 6.09 2.13 -6.69
CA ARG A 192 7.24 2.99 -6.99
C ARG A 192 8.27 2.83 -5.90
N ALA A 193 9.40 2.21 -6.24
CA ALA A 193 10.47 1.90 -5.31
C ALA A 193 11.55 2.99 -5.38
N ASP A 194 11.65 3.82 -4.34
CA ASP A 194 12.66 4.87 -4.18
C ASP A 194 13.71 4.45 -3.13
N TRP A 195 14.84 5.15 -3.07
CA TRP A 195 15.98 4.86 -2.19
C TRP A 195 15.59 4.63 -0.72
N ASN A 196 14.61 5.40 -0.24
CA ASN A 196 14.22 5.45 1.17
C ASN A 196 12.75 5.08 1.42
N ARG A 197 11.98 4.71 0.40
CA ARG A 197 10.57 4.28 0.56
C ARG A 197 10.05 3.53 -0.65
N THR A 198 9.05 2.68 -0.44
CA THR A 198 8.19 2.18 -1.51
C THR A 198 6.82 2.81 -1.36
N ASP A 199 6.43 3.60 -2.35
CA ASP A 199 5.07 4.12 -2.45
C ASP A 199 4.23 3.06 -3.19
N ILE A 200 3.14 2.58 -2.58
CA ILE A 200 2.21 1.63 -3.19
C ILE A 200 0.84 2.26 -3.25
N LYS A 201 0.47 2.74 -4.44
CA LYS A 201 -0.89 3.15 -4.68
C LYS A 201 -1.77 1.91 -4.80
N VAL A 202 -2.82 1.81 -3.99
CA VAL A 202 -3.74 0.66 -4.01
C VAL A 202 -5.12 1.17 -4.38
N GLU A 203 -5.55 0.92 -5.61
CA GLU A 203 -6.84 1.33 -6.13
C GLU A 203 -7.80 0.15 -6.20
N ALA A 204 -9.08 0.40 -5.98
CA ALA A 204 -10.14 -0.58 -6.19
C ALA A 204 -11.03 -0.11 -7.34
N LEU A 205 -11.11 -0.93 -8.38
CA LEU A 205 -12.02 -0.78 -9.51
C LEU A 205 -13.18 -1.76 -9.35
N LEU A 206 -14.40 -1.24 -9.28
CA LEU A 206 -15.63 -2.02 -9.16
C LEU A 206 -16.44 -1.93 -10.44
N ASP A 207 -16.78 -3.07 -11.03
CA ASP A 207 -17.67 -3.18 -12.19
C ASP A 207 -19.03 -3.72 -11.76
N PHE A 208 -20.07 -2.91 -11.97
CA PHE A 208 -21.45 -3.19 -11.60
C PHE A 208 -22.32 -3.66 -12.77
N SER A 209 -21.72 -4.01 -13.92
CA SER A 209 -22.45 -4.39 -15.14
C SER A 209 -23.44 -5.54 -14.93
N ASN A 210 -23.14 -6.46 -14.01
CA ASN A 210 -23.98 -7.60 -13.66
C ASN A 210 -24.68 -7.47 -12.29
N THR A 211 -24.61 -6.28 -11.68
CA THR A 211 -25.13 -6.03 -10.34
C THR A 211 -26.62 -5.73 -10.39
N LYS A 212 -27.38 -6.48 -9.61
CA LYS A 212 -28.79 -6.24 -9.34
C LYS A 212 -29.04 -6.10 -7.86
N PHE A 213 -29.90 -5.17 -7.49
CA PHE A 213 -30.30 -5.00 -6.10
C PHE A 213 -31.75 -5.41 -5.92
N TYR A 214 -32.03 -6.13 -4.84
CA TYR A 214 -33.32 -6.65 -4.44
C TYR A 214 -33.70 -6.19 -3.03
N ASP A 215 -34.99 -5.93 -2.82
CA ASP A 215 -35.55 -5.63 -1.51
C ASP A 215 -35.73 -6.90 -0.65
N SER A 216 -36.27 -6.75 0.56
CA SER A 216 -36.53 -7.87 1.47
C SER A 216 -37.57 -8.88 0.95
N ASN A 217 -38.33 -8.53 -0.10
CA ASN A 217 -39.32 -9.39 -0.75
C ASN A 217 -38.77 -10.04 -2.04
N ASN A 218 -37.46 -9.93 -2.28
CA ASN A 218 -36.79 -10.37 -3.51
C ASN A 218 -37.29 -9.67 -4.78
N ILE A 219 -37.81 -8.45 -4.65
CA ILE A 219 -38.21 -7.60 -5.78
C ILE A 219 -37.03 -6.71 -6.13
N GLU A 220 -36.64 -6.70 -7.41
CA GLU A 220 -35.54 -5.85 -7.90
C GLU A 220 -35.90 -4.37 -7.75
N TYR A 221 -34.97 -3.55 -7.28
CA TYR A 221 -35.15 -2.10 -7.20
C TYR A 221 -35.35 -1.48 -8.60
N ASN A 222 -35.96 -0.30 -8.64
CA ASN A 222 -36.14 0.45 -9.88
C ASN A 222 -34.82 1.09 -10.32
N ALA A 223 -34.62 1.20 -11.64
CA ALA A 223 -33.54 2.02 -12.19
C ALA A 223 -33.65 3.45 -11.65
N GLY A 224 -32.51 4.08 -11.35
CA GLY A 224 -32.47 5.45 -10.83
C GLY A 224 -32.47 5.58 -9.30
N GLU A 225 -32.74 4.49 -8.57
CA GLU A 225 -32.59 4.45 -7.11
C GLU A 225 -31.14 4.76 -6.72
N GLN A 226 -30.98 5.54 -5.64
CA GLN A 226 -29.66 5.92 -5.14
C GLN A 226 -29.10 4.81 -4.24
N PHE A 227 -27.81 4.55 -4.38
CA PHE A 227 -27.09 3.66 -3.49
C PHE A 227 -25.70 4.21 -3.14
N THR A 228 -25.12 3.64 -2.09
CA THR A 228 -23.73 3.84 -1.69
C THR A 228 -23.02 2.49 -1.73
N ALA A 229 -21.82 2.45 -2.31
CA ALA A 229 -20.89 1.35 -2.12
C ALA A 229 -19.87 1.73 -1.04
N GLU A 230 -19.55 0.82 -0.13
CA GLU A 230 -18.51 1.00 0.88
C GLU A 230 -17.52 -0.14 0.79
N ILE A 231 -16.23 0.18 0.65
CA ILE A 231 -15.15 -0.78 0.75
C ILE A 231 -14.60 -0.78 2.17
N HIS A 232 -14.41 -1.98 2.73
CA HIS A 232 -13.93 -2.20 4.08
C HIS A 232 -12.50 -2.73 4.02
N TYR A 233 -11.58 -2.03 4.67
CA TYR A 233 -10.19 -2.45 4.81
C TYR A 233 -9.84 -2.63 6.29
N SER A 234 -8.80 -3.41 6.55
CA SER A 234 -8.12 -3.43 7.84
C SER A 234 -6.64 -3.12 7.68
N MET A 235 -6.06 -2.48 8.69
CA MET A 235 -4.64 -2.21 8.75
C MET A 235 -4.11 -2.50 10.15
N ASN A 236 -2.89 -3.04 10.23
CA ASN A 236 -2.23 -3.34 11.50
C ASN A 236 -0.72 -3.31 11.36
N VAL A 237 -0.03 -3.06 12.46
CA VAL A 237 1.41 -3.33 12.61
C VAL A 237 1.59 -4.21 13.83
N GLY A 238 2.37 -5.29 13.73
CA GLY A 238 2.65 -6.13 14.88
C GLY A 238 3.93 -6.96 14.76
N ILE A 239 4.36 -7.52 15.89
CA ILE A 239 5.55 -8.37 15.99
C ILE A 239 5.20 -9.80 15.57
N ALA A 240 5.93 -10.34 14.59
CA ALA A 240 5.59 -11.60 13.90
C ALA A 240 5.50 -12.85 14.79
N HIS A 241 6.09 -12.86 15.98
CA HIS A 241 6.11 -14.03 16.87
C HIS A 241 5.23 -13.87 18.11
N MET A 242 4.57 -12.72 18.28
CA MET A 242 3.82 -12.38 19.50
C MET A 242 2.29 -12.45 19.33
N GLY A 243 1.80 -12.80 18.14
CA GLY A 243 0.36 -12.86 17.85
C GLY A 243 -0.34 -11.54 18.21
N TYR A 244 -1.49 -11.63 18.90
CA TYR A 244 -2.30 -10.45 19.24
C TYR A 244 -1.64 -9.50 20.24
N GLU A 245 -0.75 -10.01 21.10
CA GLU A 245 -0.04 -9.21 22.11
C GLU A 245 1.07 -8.35 21.48
N GLY A 246 1.45 -8.65 20.24
CA GLY A 246 2.48 -7.93 19.50
C GLY A 246 1.97 -6.75 18.68
N PHE A 247 0.66 -6.48 18.67
CA PHE A 247 0.11 -5.41 17.84
C PHE A 247 0.37 -4.02 18.42
N ILE A 248 0.72 -3.11 17.52
CA ILE A 248 1.07 -1.73 17.79
C ILE A 248 -0.11 -0.88 17.37
N LEU A 249 -0.45 0.12 18.19
CA LEU A 249 -1.48 1.08 17.86
C LEU A 249 -0.94 2.13 16.89
N PRO A 250 -1.78 2.68 15.99
CA PRO A 250 -1.36 3.78 15.15
C PRO A 250 -0.93 4.97 16.02
N ALA A 251 0.17 5.61 15.66
CA ALA A 251 0.69 6.78 16.37
C ALA A 251 -0.25 7.98 16.23
N GLY A 252 -0.97 8.05 15.12
CA GLY A 252 -2.06 8.99 14.88
C GLY A 252 -2.97 8.52 13.76
N PHE A 253 -4.24 8.91 13.83
CA PHE A 253 -5.16 8.75 12.71
C PHE A 253 -6.21 9.87 12.66
N THR A 254 -6.66 10.15 11.44
CA THR A 254 -7.82 10.96 11.11
C THR A 254 -8.79 10.10 10.29
N ASN A 255 -9.86 10.68 9.79
CA ASN A 255 -10.76 9.99 8.86
C ASN A 255 -10.08 9.56 7.55
N THR A 256 -9.01 10.24 7.13
CA THR A 256 -8.38 10.06 5.81
C THR A 256 -6.91 9.72 5.87
N SER A 257 -6.31 9.64 7.07
CA SER A 257 -4.89 9.35 7.22
C SER A 257 -4.63 8.51 8.46
N MET A 258 -3.74 7.53 8.35
CA MET A 258 -3.26 6.75 9.48
C MET A 258 -1.75 6.58 9.36
N GLU A 259 -1.04 6.62 10.49
CA GLU A 259 0.39 6.35 10.54
C GLU A 259 0.74 5.39 11.68
N TYR A 260 1.72 4.54 11.41
CA TYR A 260 2.34 3.68 12.39
C TYR A 260 3.80 4.07 12.56
N ASN A 261 4.17 4.34 13.80
CA ASN A 261 5.55 4.61 14.18
C ASN A 261 6.06 3.50 15.10
N LEU A 262 7.28 3.04 14.85
CA LEU A 262 8.03 2.18 15.75
C LEU A 262 8.99 3.03 16.56
N THR A 263 9.17 2.70 17.84
CA THR A 263 10.15 3.36 18.69
C THR A 263 11.35 2.44 18.83
N LEU A 264 12.52 2.89 18.40
CA LEU A 264 13.78 2.16 18.52
C LEU A 264 14.25 2.16 19.98
N ASP A 265 15.18 1.27 20.33
CA ASP A 265 15.81 1.23 21.67
C ASP A 265 16.50 2.56 22.04
N SER A 266 16.96 3.30 21.03
CA SER A 266 17.52 4.65 21.19
C SER A 266 16.49 5.73 21.56
N GLY A 267 15.20 5.42 21.50
CA GLY A 267 14.08 6.36 21.65
C GLY A 267 13.72 7.12 20.38
N ALA A 268 14.43 6.90 19.26
CA ALA A 268 14.07 7.48 17.97
C ALA A 268 12.78 6.84 17.41
N GLN A 269 11.94 7.66 16.76
CA GLN A 269 10.73 7.18 16.09
C GLN A 269 11.01 6.93 14.61
N LEU A 270 10.48 5.81 14.11
CA LEU A 270 10.56 5.35 12.74
C LEU A 270 9.15 5.23 12.19
N THR A 271 8.76 6.05 11.21
CA THR A 271 7.48 5.83 10.54
C THR A 271 7.64 4.64 9.63
N VAL A 272 6.86 3.58 9.86
CA VAL A 272 6.95 2.36 9.03
C VAL A 272 5.94 2.36 7.92
N SER A 273 4.70 2.73 8.23
CA SER A 273 3.62 2.68 7.26
C SER A 273 2.64 3.83 7.46
N LYS A 274 2.11 4.30 6.35
CA LYS A 274 1.07 5.33 6.30
C LYS A 274 0.00 4.93 5.30
N LEU A 275 -1.24 5.14 5.69
CA LEU A 275 -2.39 5.05 4.80
C LEU A 275 -2.92 6.45 4.55
N ILE A 276 -3.16 6.79 3.29
CA ILE A 276 -3.85 8.01 2.87
C ILE A 276 -5.06 7.59 2.04
N MET A 277 -6.25 7.88 2.55
CA MET A 277 -7.50 7.66 1.84
C MET A 277 -7.97 9.00 1.32
N LYS A 278 -7.72 9.29 0.05
CA LYS A 278 -8.33 10.45 -0.58
C LYS A 278 -9.83 10.22 -0.69
N ASN A 279 -10.59 11.31 -0.64
CA ASN A 279 -12.05 11.25 -0.74
C ASN A 279 -12.55 11.34 -2.18
N ASN A 280 -11.69 11.61 -3.16
CA ASN A 280 -12.11 11.65 -4.56
C ASN A 280 -12.12 10.25 -5.17
N TYR A 281 -13.06 10.01 -6.07
CA TYR A 281 -13.17 8.78 -6.83
C TYR A 281 -13.76 9.06 -8.21
N PHE A 282 -13.57 8.13 -9.14
CA PHE A 282 -14.11 8.23 -10.47
C PHE A 282 -15.27 7.26 -10.66
N VAL A 283 -16.34 7.75 -11.28
CA VAL A 283 -17.50 6.94 -11.68
C VAL A 283 -17.62 6.95 -13.19
N ASN A 284 -17.81 5.77 -13.77
CA ASN A 284 -18.19 5.65 -15.17
C ASN A 284 -19.68 5.34 -15.28
N ASN A 285 -20.37 6.07 -16.13
CA ASN A 285 -21.76 5.81 -16.52
C ASN A 285 -21.94 5.97 -18.04
N GLY A 286 -23.19 5.88 -18.51
CA GLY A 286 -23.50 6.03 -19.94
C GLY A 286 -23.12 7.38 -20.56
N THR A 287 -22.75 8.38 -19.75
CA THR A 287 -22.36 9.72 -20.21
C THR A 287 -20.85 9.98 -20.15
N GLY A 288 -20.06 9.07 -19.53
CA GLY A 288 -18.61 9.17 -19.41
C GLY A 288 -18.11 8.98 -17.98
N THR A 289 -16.87 9.42 -17.75
CA THR A 289 -16.18 9.38 -16.46
C THR A 289 -16.35 10.70 -15.71
N HIS A 290 -16.75 10.62 -14.44
CA HIS A 290 -16.99 11.77 -13.57
C HIS A 290 -16.22 11.62 -12.27
N GLU A 291 -15.56 12.68 -11.81
CA GLU A 291 -14.98 12.74 -10.47
C GLU A 291 -16.07 13.08 -9.45
N MET A 292 -16.09 12.34 -8.34
CA MET A 292 -17.07 12.47 -7.26
C MET A 292 -16.40 12.52 -5.89
N MET A 293 -17.16 12.93 -4.88
CA MET A 293 -16.71 13.05 -3.49
C MET A 293 -17.31 11.97 -2.61
N GLY A 294 -16.43 11.15 -2.04
CA GLY A 294 -16.71 10.08 -1.10
C GLY A 294 -16.42 10.50 0.34
N TYR A 295 -16.32 9.50 1.20
CA TYR A 295 -15.92 9.68 2.59
C TYR A 295 -15.05 8.51 3.05
N SER A 296 -14.16 8.79 3.98
CA SER A 296 -13.41 7.76 4.68
C SER A 296 -13.67 7.84 6.18
N VAL A 297 -13.72 6.68 6.84
CA VAL A 297 -13.78 6.57 8.29
C VAL A 297 -12.72 5.59 8.73
N MET A 298 -11.84 6.02 9.62
CA MET A 298 -10.84 5.16 10.24
C MET A 298 -11.13 5.06 11.72
N SER A 299 -11.11 3.84 12.24
CA SER A 299 -11.31 3.59 13.67
C SER A 299 -10.28 2.59 14.18
N CYS A 300 -9.70 2.89 15.33
CA CYS A 300 -8.83 2.00 16.07
C CYS A 300 -9.21 2.07 17.55
N ASN A 301 -9.11 0.95 18.26
CA ASN A 301 -9.44 0.87 19.68
C ASN A 301 -8.29 0.19 20.44
N LEU A 302 -8.03 0.61 21.67
CA LEU A 302 -7.10 -0.07 22.59
C LEU A 302 -7.38 -1.57 22.74
N ASN A 303 -8.66 -1.97 22.68
CA ASN A 303 -9.08 -3.37 22.77
C ASN A 303 -9.08 -4.10 21.43
N ASN A 304 -8.83 -3.39 20.33
CA ASN A 304 -8.64 -3.97 19.01
C ASN A 304 -7.63 -3.15 18.20
N PRO A 305 -6.33 -3.49 18.29
CA PRO A 305 -5.26 -2.71 17.69
C PRO A 305 -5.23 -2.82 16.15
N ILE A 306 -6.09 -3.65 15.57
CA ILE A 306 -6.37 -3.69 14.14
C ILE A 306 -7.30 -2.53 13.79
N ALA A 307 -6.77 -1.56 13.03
CA ALA A 307 -7.56 -0.47 12.51
C ALA A 307 -8.57 -0.96 11.48
N GLN A 308 -9.79 -0.44 11.55
CA GLN A 308 -10.85 -0.66 10.58
C GLN A 308 -11.05 0.61 9.77
N ILE A 309 -11.03 0.48 8.46
CA ILE A 309 -11.20 1.59 7.51
C ILE A 309 -12.41 1.31 6.63
N ILE A 310 -13.28 2.31 6.49
CA ILE A 310 -14.40 2.29 5.54
C ILE A 310 -14.17 3.41 4.54
N HIS A 311 -14.20 3.08 3.24
CA HIS A 311 -14.21 4.05 2.14
C HIS A 311 -15.56 4.00 1.44
N GLY A 312 -16.37 5.05 1.59
CA GLY A 312 -17.71 5.13 1.02
C GLY A 312 -17.80 6.00 -0.22
N PHE A 313 -18.58 5.51 -1.18
CA PHE A 313 -18.85 6.10 -2.50
C PHE A 313 -20.36 6.35 -2.60
N PRO A 314 -20.87 7.51 -2.13
CA PRO A 314 -22.30 7.81 -2.08
C PRO A 314 -22.84 8.32 -3.43
N ASN A 315 -24.15 8.52 -3.50
CA ASN A 315 -24.84 9.12 -4.65
C ASN A 315 -24.61 8.37 -5.98
N LEU A 316 -24.42 7.04 -5.91
CA LEU A 316 -24.40 6.18 -7.08
C LEU A 316 -25.84 5.92 -7.52
N THR A 317 -26.05 5.72 -8.81
CA THR A 317 -27.39 5.58 -9.39
C THR A 317 -27.54 4.18 -9.98
N TYR A 318 -28.46 3.39 -9.42
CA TYR A 318 -28.67 2.01 -9.84
C TYR A 318 -29.05 1.93 -11.33
N LYS A 319 -28.35 1.06 -12.08
CA LYS A 319 -28.39 0.86 -13.54
C LYS A 319 -27.83 2.00 -14.41
N ASP A 320 -27.43 3.13 -13.84
CA ASP A 320 -26.68 4.16 -14.57
C ASP A 320 -25.18 4.05 -14.28
N THR A 321 -24.81 3.84 -13.02
CA THR A 321 -23.43 3.59 -12.60
C THR A 321 -22.94 2.24 -13.13
N LEU A 322 -21.96 2.27 -14.03
CA LEU A 322 -21.35 1.08 -14.63
C LEU A 322 -20.13 0.62 -13.84
N SER A 323 -19.25 1.55 -13.47
CA SER A 323 -18.08 1.24 -12.66
C SER A 323 -17.63 2.41 -11.78
N LEU A 324 -16.79 2.08 -10.81
CA LEU A 324 -16.23 2.97 -9.79
C LEU A 324 -14.74 2.67 -9.67
N GLN A 325 -13.88 3.69 -9.63
CA GLN A 325 -12.46 3.57 -9.30
C GLN A 325 -12.12 4.45 -8.10
N SER A 326 -11.57 3.83 -7.05
CA SER A 326 -11.07 4.53 -5.86
C SER A 326 -9.61 4.99 -6.04
N ASP A 327 -9.19 6.04 -5.33
CA ASP A 327 -7.81 6.58 -5.32
C ASP A 327 -7.09 6.50 -3.92
N PRO A 328 -7.11 5.36 -3.18
CA PRO A 328 -6.28 5.19 -1.98
C PRO A 328 -4.78 5.08 -2.27
N GLU A 329 -3.96 5.46 -1.29
CA GLU A 329 -2.52 5.30 -1.33
C GLU A 329 -2.01 4.72 0.00
N VAL A 330 -1.21 3.64 -0.09
CA VAL A 330 -0.49 3.05 1.03
C VAL A 330 1.00 3.32 0.84
N THR A 331 1.62 4.02 1.78
CA THR A 331 3.07 4.27 1.76
C THR A 331 3.77 3.35 2.75
N ILE A 332 4.82 2.67 2.27
CA ILE A 332 5.74 1.85 3.06
C ILE A 332 7.08 2.58 3.08
N PHE A 333 7.50 3.04 4.26
CA PHE A 333 8.75 3.79 4.40
C PHE A 333 9.92 2.82 4.62
N HIS A 334 11.03 3.02 3.91
CA HIS A 334 12.30 2.32 4.15
C HIS A 334 13.21 3.23 4.97
N ASP A 335 12.74 3.68 6.14
CA ASP A 335 13.70 4.32 7.03
C ASP A 335 14.73 3.24 7.41
N ARG A 336 15.98 3.45 6.96
CA ARG A 336 17.09 2.52 7.16
C ARG A 336 17.32 2.30 8.64
N VAL A 337 16.69 1.28 9.23
CA VAL A 337 17.25 0.64 10.40
C VAL A 337 18.17 -0.44 9.89
N THR A 338 19.46 -0.10 9.89
CA THR A 338 20.54 -1.03 9.65
C THR A 338 20.46 -2.18 10.65
N SER A 339 20.02 -3.37 10.24
CA SER A 339 20.60 -4.57 10.82
C SER A 339 21.95 -4.78 10.12
N ASN A 340 23.01 -4.98 10.89
CA ASN A 340 24.32 -5.34 10.33
C ASN A 340 24.32 -6.77 9.76
N ASP A 341 23.25 -7.52 9.97
CA ASP A 341 23.03 -8.85 9.47
C ASP A 341 21.57 -8.97 9.02
N ILE A 342 21.30 -8.73 7.73
CA ILE A 342 20.17 -9.42 7.09
C ILE A 342 20.63 -10.88 7.04
N PRO A 343 19.97 -11.84 7.70
CA PRO A 343 20.42 -13.22 7.63
C PRO A 343 20.46 -13.62 6.17
N ALA A 344 21.67 -13.86 5.67
CA ALA A 344 21.84 -14.43 4.35
C ALA A 344 21.06 -15.75 4.35
N GLN A 345 19.97 -15.81 3.58
CA GLN A 345 19.16 -17.01 3.37
C GLN A 345 18.21 -17.43 4.51
N VAL A 346 17.38 -16.53 5.06
CA VAL A 346 16.01 -17.01 5.31
C VAL A 346 15.43 -17.24 3.92
N GLU A 347 15.21 -18.50 3.54
CA GLU A 347 14.54 -18.82 2.28
C GLU A 347 13.28 -17.96 2.21
N ILE A 348 13.27 -17.02 1.27
CA ILE A 348 12.26 -15.97 1.07
C ILE A 348 10.84 -16.57 1.05
N TRP A 349 10.73 -17.85 0.69
CA TRP A 349 9.54 -18.68 0.59
C TRP A 349 9.06 -19.32 1.90
N LYS A 350 9.93 -19.51 2.90
CA LYS A 350 9.57 -20.12 4.20
C LYS A 350 8.89 -19.15 5.17
N LEU A 351 9.00 -17.84 4.92
CA LEU A 351 8.27 -16.82 5.70
C LEU A 351 6.82 -16.65 5.24
N ALA A 352 6.53 -16.87 3.95
CA ALA A 352 5.19 -16.76 3.37
C ALA A 352 4.15 -17.66 4.08
N SER A 353 4.55 -18.88 4.48
CA SER A 353 3.70 -19.83 5.21
C SER A 353 3.53 -19.51 6.69
N ALA A 354 4.49 -18.84 7.34
CA ALA A 354 4.36 -18.41 8.74
C ALA A 354 3.42 -17.20 8.92
N ILE A 355 3.22 -16.41 7.87
CA ILE A 355 2.41 -15.17 7.86
C ILE A 355 0.91 -15.47 7.80
N VAL A 356 0.53 -16.64 7.26
CA VAL A 356 -0.85 -17.14 7.20
C VAL A 356 -1.52 -17.16 8.57
N LEU A 357 -0.75 -17.40 9.64
CA LEU A 357 -1.27 -17.58 10.99
C LEU A 357 -1.77 -16.28 11.66
N ILE A 358 -1.13 -15.12 11.43
CA ILE A 358 -1.48 -13.88 12.17
C ILE A 358 -2.67 -13.15 11.54
N VAL A 359 -2.81 -13.23 10.22
CA VAL A 359 -3.89 -12.55 9.50
C VAL A 359 -5.11 -13.46 9.29
N GLY A 360 -4.92 -14.78 9.16
CA GLY A 360 -6.01 -15.76 9.26
C GLY A 360 -6.80 -15.61 10.57
N ILE A 361 -6.11 -15.41 11.69
CA ILE A 361 -6.74 -15.11 12.99
C ILE A 361 -7.50 -13.77 12.96
N SER A 362 -7.00 -12.76 12.26
CA SER A 362 -7.63 -11.43 12.19
C SER A 362 -8.95 -11.46 11.40
N ILE A 363 -8.98 -12.16 10.27
CA ILE A 363 -10.17 -12.36 9.44
C ILE A 363 -11.15 -13.32 10.13
N ALA A 364 -10.68 -14.45 10.65
CA ALA A 364 -11.51 -15.44 11.34
C ALA A 364 -12.18 -14.85 12.61
N VAL A 365 -11.48 -14.02 13.38
CA VAL A 365 -12.07 -13.38 14.57
C VAL A 365 -13.13 -12.33 14.19
N LEU A 366 -12.94 -11.59 13.09
CA LEU A 366 -13.94 -10.65 12.58
C LEU A 366 -15.20 -11.40 12.12
N LEU A 367 -15.03 -12.53 11.41
CA LEU A 367 -16.13 -13.39 10.96
C LEU A 367 -16.85 -14.08 12.13
N ILE A 368 -16.12 -14.64 13.11
CA ILE A 368 -16.69 -15.30 14.30
C ILE A 368 -17.44 -14.31 15.20
N ARG A 369 -16.93 -13.09 15.39
CA ARG A 369 -17.64 -12.05 16.17
C ARG A 369 -18.92 -11.59 15.47
N LYS A 370 -18.92 -11.58 14.14
CA LYS A 370 -20.07 -11.22 13.31
C LYS A 370 -21.16 -12.30 13.35
N HIS A 371 -20.78 -13.58 13.33
CA HIS A 371 -21.73 -14.69 13.43
C HIS A 371 -22.42 -14.80 14.80
N ARG A 372 -21.77 -14.38 15.88
CA ARG A 372 -22.36 -14.37 17.24
C ARG A 372 -23.31 -13.19 17.52
N ARG A 373 -23.40 -12.22 16.60
CA ARG A 373 -24.25 -11.02 16.74
C ARG A 373 -25.51 -11.06 15.87
N LYS A 374 -25.61 -12.03 14.96
CA LYS A 374 -26.89 -12.47 14.38
C LYS A 374 -27.47 -13.54 15.29
#